data_AF-A0A951R7N0-F1
#
_entry.id   AF-A0A951R7N0-F1
#
_cell.length_a   1.000
_cell.length_b   1.000
_cell.length_c   1.000
_cell.angle_alpha   90.00
_cell.angle_beta   90.00
_cell.angle_gamma   90.00
#
_symmetry.space_group_name_H-M   'P 1'
#
loop_
_entity.id
_entity.type
_entity.pdbx_description
1 polymer ?
#
loop_
_entity_poly.entity_id
_entity_poly.type
_entity_poly.pdbx_seq_one_letter_code
_entity_poly.pdbx_strand_id
1 'polypeptide(L)'
;MKKITFYEKCQTILGHLEKNENDIAYVKAEELHDIFPASALTNFIMGLCCQRRQEIIEAIRYFTMTLRYDPSFVSAAEMLVKLNKDNYSVGEMKYLYGIITQFKKADDEMLQFLHKFIEVPLIPNLSVPDRRKEEALPETLPGIDDNAYIQHLITEMDRPREQAPKVPEPAPAAKPASVPETGYRPPRPKVPASPANDKKNGMGPGYGIETMTMAQLYIRQGLYENALDILIKLQKRDPLSERIRNEIDRVQKLIREEEKE
;
A
#
# COMPACT_ATOMS: atom_id res chain seq x y z
N MET A 1 -24.37 -5.41 2.48
CA MET A 1 -22.97 -5.89 2.53
C MET A 1 -22.09 -4.89 1.80
N LYS A 2 -21.20 -4.17 2.51
CA LYS A 2 -20.20 -3.32 1.84
C LYS A 2 -19.17 -4.24 1.18
N LYS A 3 -18.89 -4.03 -0.11
CA LYS A 3 -17.82 -4.74 -0.80
C LYS A 3 -16.49 -4.20 -0.26
N ILE A 4 -15.77 -5.02 0.49
CA ILE A 4 -14.40 -4.71 0.92
C ILE A 4 -13.54 -4.58 -0.34
N THR A 5 -12.81 -3.47 -0.45
CA THR A 5 -11.92 -3.17 -1.58
C THR A 5 -10.63 -3.99 -1.50
N PHE A 6 -9.95 -4.14 -2.63
CA PHE A 6 -8.65 -4.84 -2.71
C PHE A 6 -7.65 -4.29 -1.68
N TYR A 7 -7.53 -2.97 -1.58
CA TYR A 7 -6.59 -2.32 -0.67
C TYR A 7 -6.93 -2.51 0.81
N GLU A 8 -8.23 -2.46 1.17
CA GLU A 8 -8.68 -2.76 2.54
C GLU A 8 -8.36 -4.21 2.93
N LYS A 9 -8.46 -5.16 1.99
CA LYS A 9 -8.04 -6.55 2.22
C LYS A 9 -6.53 -6.63 2.49
N CYS A 10 -5.72 -5.97 1.67
CA CYS A 10 -4.26 -5.89 1.89
C CYS A 10 -3.92 -5.30 3.26
N GLN A 11 -4.51 -4.16 3.64
CA GLN A 11 -4.28 -3.52 4.93
C GLN A 11 -4.70 -4.42 6.10
N THR A 12 -5.82 -5.13 5.97
CA THR A 12 -6.27 -6.09 6.98
C THR A 12 -5.23 -7.19 7.19
N ILE A 13 -4.70 -7.76 6.11
CA ILE A 13 -3.68 -8.82 6.19
C ILE A 13 -2.40 -8.29 6.84
N LEU A 14 -1.92 -7.13 6.41
CA LEU A 14 -0.73 -6.50 7.00
C LEU A 14 -0.92 -6.23 8.50
N GLY A 15 -2.09 -5.75 8.92
CA GLY A 15 -2.40 -5.54 10.33
C GLY A 15 -2.42 -6.84 11.16
N HIS A 16 -2.76 -7.98 10.56
CA HIS A 16 -2.60 -9.28 11.23
C HIS A 16 -1.12 -9.68 11.37
N LEU A 17 -0.28 -9.41 10.36
CA LEU A 17 1.16 -9.65 10.44
C LEU A 17 1.82 -8.79 11.53
N GLU A 18 1.41 -7.54 11.71
CA GLU A 18 1.91 -6.67 12.79
C GLU A 18 1.58 -7.20 14.18
N LYS A 19 0.41 -7.82 14.33
CA LYS A 19 -0.02 -8.47 15.57
C LYS A 19 0.58 -9.86 15.75
N ASN A 20 1.44 -10.30 14.83
CA ASN A 20 2.02 -11.64 14.79
C ASN A 20 0.96 -12.76 14.68
N GLU A 21 -0.21 -12.44 14.13
CA GLU A 21 -1.32 -13.38 13.87
C GLU A 21 -1.08 -14.08 12.51
N ASN A 22 0.04 -14.79 12.40
CA ASN A 22 0.62 -15.26 11.12
C ASN A 22 -0.30 -16.22 10.35
N ASP A 23 -0.99 -17.12 11.03
CA ASP A 23 -1.90 -18.08 10.39
C ASP A 23 -3.14 -17.38 9.80
N ILE A 24 -3.69 -16.40 10.54
CA ILE A 24 -4.83 -15.61 10.08
C ILE A 24 -4.42 -14.75 8.88
N ALA A 25 -3.25 -14.13 8.94
CA ALA A 25 -2.70 -13.36 7.83
C ALA A 25 -2.52 -14.24 6.58
N TYR A 26 -1.95 -15.43 6.75
CA TYR A 26 -1.71 -16.36 5.64
C TYR A 26 -3.01 -16.81 4.96
N VAL A 27 -4.02 -17.26 5.72
CA VAL A 27 -5.31 -17.70 5.15
C VAL A 27 -5.96 -16.57 4.35
N LYS A 28 -5.95 -15.35 4.88
CA LYS A 28 -6.50 -14.19 4.18
C LYS A 28 -5.68 -13.77 2.97
N ALA A 29 -4.35 -13.93 3.02
CA ALA A 29 -3.47 -13.68 1.90
C ALA A 29 -3.69 -14.69 0.77
N GLU A 30 -3.92 -15.96 1.11
CA GLU A 30 -4.25 -17.03 0.16
C GLU A 30 -5.57 -16.75 -0.55
N GLU A 31 -6.64 -16.42 0.19
CA GLU A 31 -7.91 -15.98 -0.39
C GLU A 31 -7.76 -14.77 -1.33
N LEU A 32 -6.88 -13.83 -0.98
CA LEU A 32 -6.61 -12.66 -1.82
C LEU A 32 -5.82 -13.04 -3.07
N HIS A 33 -4.88 -13.98 -2.95
CA HIS A 33 -4.06 -14.50 -4.04
C HIS A 33 -4.90 -15.26 -5.06
N ASP A 34 -5.88 -16.05 -4.63
CA ASP A 34 -6.82 -16.74 -5.52
C ASP A 34 -7.60 -15.76 -6.42
N ILE A 35 -7.92 -14.58 -5.90
CA ILE A 35 -8.67 -13.55 -6.64
C ILE A 35 -7.71 -12.70 -7.50
N PHE A 36 -6.50 -12.42 -7.03
CA PHE A 36 -5.54 -11.52 -7.67
C PHE A 36 -4.13 -12.13 -7.76
N PRO A 37 -3.93 -13.23 -8.50
CA PRO A 37 -2.65 -13.96 -8.51
C PRO A 37 -1.51 -13.21 -9.22
N ALA A 38 -1.86 -12.30 -10.14
CA ALA A 38 -0.90 -11.49 -10.90
C ALA A 38 -0.59 -10.12 -10.26
N SER A 39 -1.10 -9.86 -9.06
CA SER A 39 -0.84 -8.60 -8.35
C SER A 39 0.52 -8.67 -7.64
N ALA A 40 1.40 -7.71 -7.93
CA ALA A 40 2.71 -7.60 -7.29
C ALA A 40 2.57 -7.48 -5.75
N LEU A 41 1.64 -6.65 -5.29
CA LEU A 41 1.35 -6.46 -3.86
C LEU A 41 0.81 -7.74 -3.20
N THR A 42 -0.03 -8.50 -3.92
CA THR A 42 -0.59 -9.75 -3.38
C THR A 42 0.49 -10.82 -3.25
N ASN A 43 1.34 -10.97 -4.26
CA ASN A 43 2.52 -11.84 -4.16
C ASN A 43 3.46 -11.38 -3.05
N PHE A 44 3.62 -10.07 -2.86
CA PHE A 44 4.48 -9.54 -1.82
C PHE A 44 3.96 -9.88 -0.42
N ILE A 45 2.65 -9.72 -0.20
CA ILE A 45 1.99 -10.10 1.06
C ILE A 45 2.10 -11.61 1.32
N MET A 46 1.95 -12.44 0.28
CA MET A 46 2.20 -13.89 0.40
C MET A 46 3.64 -14.17 0.84
N GLY A 47 4.62 -13.49 0.23
CA GLY A 47 6.03 -13.60 0.62
C GLY A 47 6.27 -13.25 2.08
N LEU A 48 5.66 -12.17 2.58
CA LEU A 48 5.73 -11.80 4.00
C LEU A 48 5.10 -12.86 4.91
N CYS A 49 3.97 -13.44 4.53
CA CYS A 49 3.31 -14.48 5.31
C CYS A 49 4.18 -15.76 5.38
N CYS A 50 4.73 -16.20 4.25
CA CYS A 50 5.66 -17.34 4.20
C CYS A 50 6.92 -17.08 5.04
N GLN A 51 7.49 -15.87 4.95
CA GLN A 51 8.66 -15.51 5.75
C GLN A 51 8.37 -15.58 7.26
N ARG A 52 7.23 -15.04 7.71
CA ARG A 52 6.83 -15.09 9.13
C ARG A 52 6.59 -16.52 9.63
N ARG A 53 6.20 -17.42 8.73
CA ARG A 53 6.07 -18.86 8.97
C ARG A 53 7.38 -19.64 8.81
N GLN A 54 8.50 -18.96 8.56
CA GLN A 54 9.82 -19.55 8.31
C GLN A 54 9.88 -20.44 7.05
N GLU A 55 8.95 -20.26 6.12
CA GLU A 55 8.93 -20.93 4.83
C GLU A 55 9.76 -20.12 3.82
N ILE A 56 11.09 -20.09 4.02
CA ILE A 56 12.01 -19.15 3.36
C ILE A 56 12.02 -19.31 1.84
N ILE A 57 12.07 -20.54 1.34
CA ILE A 57 12.08 -20.81 -0.12
C ILE A 57 10.79 -20.28 -0.78
N GLU A 58 9.64 -20.49 -0.13
CA GLU A 58 8.36 -19.99 -0.64
C GLU A 58 8.30 -18.45 -0.58
N ALA A 59 8.84 -17.86 0.49
CA ALA A 59 8.95 -16.40 0.60
C ALA A 59 9.78 -15.83 -0.56
N ILE A 60 10.96 -16.41 -0.83
CA ILE A 60 11.82 -16.02 -1.96
C ILE A 60 11.04 -16.13 -3.28
N ARG A 61 10.35 -17.26 -3.52
CA ARG A 61 9.55 -17.47 -4.74
C ARG A 61 8.51 -16.37 -4.93
N TYR A 62 7.77 -16.02 -3.89
CA TYR A 62 6.74 -14.99 -3.94
C TYR A 62 7.33 -13.58 -4.13
N PHE A 63 8.42 -13.23 -3.47
CA PHE A 63 9.11 -11.96 -3.70
C PHE A 63 9.70 -11.85 -5.11
N THR A 64 10.24 -12.94 -5.66
CA THR A 64 10.66 -13.00 -7.07
C THR A 64 9.48 -12.75 -8.01
N MET A 65 8.30 -13.32 -7.72
CA MET A 65 7.09 -13.03 -8.49
C MET A 65 6.63 -11.57 -8.35
N THR A 66 6.78 -10.95 -7.18
CA THR A 66 6.53 -9.51 -7.01
C THR A 66 7.36 -8.68 -7.99
N LEU A 67 8.69 -8.90 -8.06
CA LEU A 67 9.56 -8.16 -8.99
C LEU A 67 9.28 -8.48 -10.46
N ARG A 68 8.79 -9.68 -10.77
CA ARG A 68 8.36 -10.03 -12.12
C ARG A 68 7.15 -9.22 -12.59
N TYR A 69 6.20 -8.95 -11.68
CA TYR A 69 5.02 -8.15 -11.99
C TYR A 69 5.25 -6.64 -11.86
N ASP A 70 6.09 -6.23 -10.91
CA ASP A 70 6.49 -4.85 -10.70
C ASP A 70 8.00 -4.76 -10.35
N PRO A 71 8.87 -4.51 -11.36
CA PRO A 71 10.31 -4.38 -11.14
C PRO A 71 10.71 -3.18 -10.28
N SER A 72 9.80 -2.22 -10.04
CA SER A 72 10.04 -1.06 -9.18
C SER A 72 9.69 -1.32 -7.71
N PHE A 73 9.25 -2.54 -7.37
CA PHE A 73 8.88 -2.92 -6.01
C PHE A 73 10.13 -3.14 -5.13
N VAL A 74 10.78 -2.04 -4.76
CA VAL A 74 12.05 -1.99 -4.00
C VAL A 74 12.03 -2.87 -2.76
N SER A 75 10.89 -2.84 -2.05
CA SER A 75 10.61 -3.67 -0.90
C SER A 75 10.85 -5.17 -1.14
N ALA A 76 10.47 -5.70 -2.31
CA ALA A 76 10.72 -7.09 -2.65
C ALA A 76 12.21 -7.35 -2.92
N ALA A 77 12.91 -6.40 -3.53
CA ALA A 77 14.35 -6.51 -3.75
C ALA A 77 15.14 -6.55 -2.42
N GLU A 78 14.79 -5.71 -1.45
CA GLU A 78 15.38 -5.73 -0.10
C GLU A 78 15.16 -7.08 0.59
N MET A 79 13.94 -7.61 0.52
CA MET A 79 13.61 -8.90 1.10
C MET A 79 14.41 -10.05 0.45
N LEU A 80 14.59 -10.03 -0.87
CA LEU A 80 15.37 -11.03 -1.58
C LEU A 80 16.86 -10.98 -1.22
N VAL A 81 17.44 -9.78 -1.12
CA VAL A 81 18.82 -9.61 -0.63
C VAL A 81 18.94 -10.16 0.79
N LYS A 82 18.03 -9.77 1.69
CA LYS A 82 18.05 -10.19 3.10
C LYS A 82 17.99 -11.73 3.24
N LEU A 83 17.17 -12.38 2.43
CA LEU A 83 16.90 -13.82 2.57
C LEU A 83 17.84 -14.71 1.75
N ASN A 84 18.44 -14.21 0.67
CA ASN A 84 19.09 -15.07 -0.32
C ASN A 84 20.36 -14.49 -0.96
N LYS A 85 20.97 -13.43 -0.40
CA LYS A 85 22.15 -12.76 -0.99
C LYS A 85 23.29 -13.71 -1.36
N ASP A 86 23.55 -14.74 -0.55
CA ASP A 86 24.71 -15.60 -0.71
C ASP A 86 24.53 -16.66 -1.81
N ASN A 87 23.29 -16.85 -2.28
CA ASN A 87 22.95 -17.80 -3.34
C ASN A 87 22.78 -17.12 -4.71
N TYR A 88 22.70 -15.80 -4.77
CA TYR A 88 22.60 -15.07 -6.02
C TYR A 88 23.96 -14.94 -6.71
N SER A 89 23.97 -15.07 -8.03
CA SER A 89 25.11 -14.68 -8.84
C SER A 89 25.37 -13.17 -8.76
N VAL A 90 26.58 -12.76 -9.14
CA VAL A 90 26.96 -11.34 -9.16
C VAL A 90 26.00 -10.50 -10.02
N GLY A 91 25.53 -11.03 -11.16
CA GLY A 91 24.61 -10.32 -12.05
C GLY A 91 23.21 -10.14 -11.47
N GLU A 92 22.73 -11.11 -10.68
CA GLU A 92 21.45 -11.03 -9.96
C GLU A 92 21.54 -10.06 -8.78
N MET A 93 22.63 -10.13 -8.00
CA MET A 93 22.89 -9.16 -6.92
C MET A 93 23.00 -7.73 -7.44
N LYS A 94 23.68 -7.54 -8.58
CA LYS A 94 23.79 -6.24 -9.23
C LYS A 94 22.42 -5.72 -9.66
N TYR A 95 21.54 -6.58 -10.15
CA TYR A 95 20.17 -6.21 -10.49
C TYR A 95 19.37 -5.77 -9.25
N LEU A 96 19.42 -6.53 -8.16
CA LEU A 96 18.75 -6.20 -6.91
C LEU A 96 19.24 -4.87 -6.31
N TYR A 97 20.56 -4.68 -6.23
CA TYR A 97 21.14 -3.41 -5.77
C TYR A 97 20.82 -2.26 -6.71
N GLY A 98 20.79 -2.48 -8.02
CA GLY A 98 20.33 -1.49 -8.99
C GLY A 98 18.92 -0.98 -8.68
N ILE A 99 17.98 -1.88 -8.39
CA ILE A 99 16.62 -1.50 -7.98
C ILE A 99 16.66 -0.69 -6.69
N ILE A 100 17.33 -1.20 -5.64
CA ILE A 100 17.33 -0.55 -4.32
C ILE A 100 17.92 0.87 -4.40
N THR A 101 19.07 1.02 -5.05
CA THR A 101 19.78 2.30 -5.15
C THR A 101 19.07 3.34 -6.03
N GLN A 102 18.16 2.92 -6.90
CA GLN A 102 17.35 3.83 -7.72
C GLN A 102 16.29 4.59 -6.90
N PHE A 103 15.79 4.00 -5.81
CA PHE A 103 14.65 4.54 -5.05
C PHE A 103 14.97 4.82 -3.59
N LYS A 104 16.04 4.25 -3.05
CA LYS A 104 16.51 4.46 -1.68
C LYS A 104 17.99 4.85 -1.68
N LYS A 105 18.41 5.52 -0.61
CA LYS A 105 19.81 5.84 -0.40
C LYS A 105 20.60 4.54 -0.24
N ALA A 106 21.51 4.30 -1.19
CA ALA A 106 22.45 3.19 -1.15
C ALA A 106 23.36 3.29 0.08
N ASP A 107 23.68 2.15 0.68
CA ASP A 107 24.79 2.07 1.62
C ASP A 107 26.13 1.97 0.86
N ASP A 108 27.22 2.19 1.60
CA ASP A 108 28.56 2.20 1.01
C ASP A 108 28.95 0.82 0.45
N GLU A 109 28.43 -0.27 1.02
CA GLU A 109 28.69 -1.64 0.55
C GLU A 109 28.05 -1.88 -0.82
N MET A 110 26.78 -1.50 -1.00
CA MET A 110 26.05 -1.58 -2.26
C MET A 110 26.74 -0.76 -3.34
N LEU A 111 27.16 0.47 -3.03
CA LEU A 111 27.86 1.33 -3.99
C LEU A 111 29.22 0.74 -4.40
N GLN A 112 30.00 0.25 -3.42
CA GLN A 112 31.27 -0.42 -3.70
C GLN A 112 31.07 -1.68 -4.54
N PHE A 113 30.04 -2.47 -4.25
CA PHE A 113 29.69 -3.66 -5.02
C PHE A 113 29.35 -3.31 -6.47
N LEU A 114 28.46 -2.33 -6.68
CA LEU A 114 28.04 -1.89 -8.00
C LEU A 114 29.22 -1.34 -8.83
N HIS A 115 30.11 -0.57 -8.19
CA HIS A 115 31.32 -0.08 -8.83
C HIS A 115 32.30 -1.21 -9.19
N LYS A 116 32.54 -2.14 -8.26
CA LYS A 116 33.43 -3.30 -8.47
C LYS A 116 32.97 -4.20 -9.62
N PHE A 117 31.66 -4.33 -9.82
CA PHE A 117 31.06 -5.21 -10.83
C PHE A 117 30.36 -4.43 -11.96
N ILE A 118 30.83 -3.22 -12.27
CA ILE A 118 30.23 -2.36 -13.29
C ILE A 118 30.16 -3.02 -14.69
N GLU A 119 31.14 -3.85 -15.04
CA GLU A 119 31.20 -4.57 -16.33
C GLU A 119 30.36 -5.86 -16.36
N VAL A 120 29.91 -6.37 -15.21
CA VAL A 120 29.11 -7.61 -15.17
C VAL A 120 27.68 -7.33 -15.64
N PRO A 121 27.11 -8.12 -16.57
CA PRO A 121 25.75 -7.92 -17.03
C PRO A 121 24.74 -8.11 -15.90
N LEU A 122 23.67 -7.30 -15.92
CA LEU A 122 22.53 -7.42 -15.01
C LEU A 122 21.70 -8.66 -15.39
N ILE A 123 21.31 -9.46 -14.40
CA ILE A 123 20.46 -10.63 -14.61
C ILE A 123 19.13 -10.41 -13.88
N PRO A 124 18.05 -10.01 -14.60
CA PRO A 124 16.74 -9.75 -13.98
C PRO A 124 15.96 -11.04 -13.67
N ASN A 125 16.32 -12.16 -14.28
CA ASN A 125 15.70 -13.46 -14.03
C ASN A 125 16.34 -14.11 -12.81
N LEU A 126 15.83 -13.75 -11.63
CA LEU A 126 16.33 -14.23 -10.35
C LEU A 126 16.08 -15.73 -10.18
N SER A 127 17.11 -16.44 -9.73
CA SER A 127 17.08 -17.84 -9.35
C SER A 127 16.38 -18.02 -8.01
N VAL A 128 15.61 -19.11 -7.91
CA VAL A 128 14.94 -19.52 -6.66
C VAL A 128 15.66 -20.79 -6.17
N PRO A 129 16.06 -20.88 -4.88
CA PRO A 129 16.68 -22.08 -4.33
C PRO A 129 15.81 -23.32 -4.51
N ASP A 130 16.44 -24.44 -4.83
CA ASP A 130 15.74 -25.72 -4.98
C ASP A 130 15.52 -26.35 -3.59
N ARG A 131 14.30 -26.87 -3.34
CA ARG A 131 13.83 -27.32 -2.01
C ARG A 131 14.66 -28.45 -1.39
N ARG A 132 15.56 -29.06 -2.16
CA ARG A 132 16.37 -30.22 -1.77
C ARG A 132 17.68 -29.87 -1.03
N LYS A 133 18.03 -28.57 -0.90
CA LYS A 133 19.34 -28.15 -0.36
C LYS A 133 19.35 -27.72 1.12
N GLU A 134 18.22 -27.66 1.80
CA GLU A 134 18.14 -27.18 3.20
C GLU A 134 18.15 -28.33 4.23
N GLU A 135 19.31 -28.93 4.45
CA GLU A 135 19.68 -29.47 5.77
C GLU A 135 20.78 -28.57 6.35
N ALA A 136 20.44 -27.38 6.85
CA ALA A 136 21.35 -26.58 7.68
C ALA A 136 20.63 -25.49 8.49
N LEU A 137 20.40 -25.82 9.76
CA LEU A 137 20.33 -25.01 11.00
C LEU A 137 19.59 -23.64 11.05
N PRO A 138 18.70 -23.43 12.04
CA PRO A 138 18.07 -22.15 12.31
C PRO A 138 19.03 -21.27 13.13
N GLU A 139 19.71 -20.33 12.50
CA GLU A 139 20.25 -19.18 13.24
C GLU A 139 19.13 -18.16 13.44
N THR A 140 18.82 -17.87 14.70
CA THR A 140 17.93 -16.79 15.10
C THR A 140 18.43 -15.47 14.52
N LEU A 141 17.73 -14.96 13.51
CA LEU A 141 18.03 -13.67 12.89
C LEU A 141 17.82 -12.53 13.90
N PRO A 142 18.78 -11.60 14.06
CA PRO A 142 18.67 -10.49 14.99
C PRO A 142 17.65 -9.45 14.49
N GLY A 143 16.83 -8.98 15.42
CA GLY A 143 15.75 -8.04 15.21
C GLY A 143 16.20 -6.70 14.62
N ILE A 144 15.77 -6.46 13.39
CA ILE A 144 15.45 -5.13 12.89
C ILE A 144 13.93 -5.03 13.05
N ASP A 145 13.43 -3.91 13.56
CA ASP A 145 12.03 -3.68 13.93
C ASP A 145 11.07 -3.97 12.75
N ASP A 146 10.63 -5.23 12.60
CA ASP A 146 9.78 -5.68 11.49
C ASP A 146 8.45 -4.90 11.44
N ASN A 147 8.07 -4.25 12.56
CA ASN A 147 6.93 -3.36 12.63
C ASN A 147 7.18 -2.03 11.91
N ALA A 148 8.39 -1.47 11.95
CA ALA A 148 8.70 -0.21 11.26
C ALA A 148 8.52 -0.33 9.73
N TYR A 149 8.79 -1.51 9.18
CA TYR A 149 8.67 -1.77 7.76
C TYR A 149 7.21 -2.00 7.30
N ILE A 150 6.42 -2.76 8.06
CA ILE A 150 4.99 -2.92 7.77
C ILE A 150 4.28 -1.57 7.92
N GLN A 151 4.64 -0.79 8.94
CA GLN A 151 4.14 0.58 9.10
C GLN A 151 4.53 1.50 7.95
N HIS A 152 5.75 1.38 7.41
CA HIS A 152 6.16 2.12 6.20
C HIS A 152 5.28 1.75 4.99
N LEU A 153 5.00 0.47 4.76
CA LEU A 153 4.13 0.02 3.67
C LEU A 153 2.69 0.49 3.84
N ILE A 154 2.14 0.43 5.05
CA ILE A 154 0.82 0.98 5.37
C ILE A 154 0.80 2.49 5.08
N THR A 155 1.84 3.21 5.53
CA THR A 155 1.98 4.66 5.32
C THR A 155 2.13 5.03 3.83
N GLU A 156 2.88 4.25 3.04
CA GLU A 156 3.01 4.48 1.60
C GLU A 156 1.72 4.20 0.84
N MET A 157 0.96 3.20 1.25
CA MET A 157 -0.37 2.93 0.69
C MET A 157 -1.38 4.03 1.02
N ASP A 158 -1.24 4.70 2.17
CA ASP A 158 -2.06 5.83 2.59
C ASP A 158 -1.59 7.19 2.02
N ARG A 159 -0.44 7.22 1.32
CA ARG A 159 0.12 8.44 0.71
C ARG A 159 -0.66 8.80 -0.56
N PRO A 160 -1.18 10.04 -0.71
CA PRO A 160 -1.79 10.49 -1.95
C PRO A 160 -0.75 10.45 -3.09
N ARG A 161 -1.09 9.81 -4.23
CA ARG A 161 -0.28 9.83 -5.46
C ARG A 161 -0.22 11.26 -6.02
N GLU A 162 0.68 12.09 -5.52
CA GLU A 162 0.87 13.46 -6.00
C GLU A 162 2.11 13.67 -6.89
N GLN A 163 2.89 12.63 -7.21
CA GLN A 163 4.04 12.80 -8.11
C GLN A 163 4.16 11.66 -9.12
N ALA A 164 3.23 11.61 -10.06
CA ALA A 164 3.53 11.02 -11.37
C ALA A 164 4.27 12.09 -12.20
N PRO A 165 5.41 11.78 -12.83
CA PRO A 165 6.10 12.73 -13.70
C PRO A 165 5.15 13.18 -14.81
N LYS A 166 4.99 14.51 -14.95
CA LYS A 166 4.23 15.12 -16.04
C LYS A 166 4.85 14.70 -17.36
N VAL A 167 4.15 13.84 -18.10
CA VAL A 167 4.43 13.58 -19.51
C VAL A 167 4.24 14.91 -20.26
N PRO A 168 5.24 15.41 -21.01
CA PRO A 168 5.07 16.62 -21.79
C PRO A 168 3.97 16.45 -22.83
N GLU A 169 3.06 17.41 -22.85
CA GLU A 169 1.91 17.54 -23.73
C GLU A 169 2.39 17.62 -25.20
N PRO A 170 1.94 16.72 -26.12
CA PRO A 170 2.31 16.84 -27.52
C PRO A 170 1.55 18.00 -28.18
N ALA A 171 2.30 18.84 -28.89
CA ALA A 171 1.83 19.97 -29.70
C ALA A 171 0.77 19.57 -30.75
N PRO A 172 -0.09 20.51 -31.22
CA PRO A 172 -1.28 20.19 -31.98
C PRO A 172 -0.93 19.80 -33.42
N ALA A 173 -1.11 18.52 -33.75
CA ALA A 173 -1.01 18.00 -35.11
C ALA A 173 -2.37 18.06 -35.82
N ALA A 174 -2.30 18.45 -37.10
CA ALA A 174 -3.41 18.75 -37.99
C ALA A 174 -4.42 17.59 -38.19
N LYS A 175 -5.66 18.00 -38.51
CA LYS A 175 -6.82 17.15 -38.82
C LYS A 175 -6.50 16.08 -39.87
N PRO A 176 -6.84 14.80 -39.63
CA PRO A 176 -7.15 13.85 -40.69
C PRO A 176 -8.65 13.77 -40.96
N ALA A 177 -8.96 13.44 -42.21
CA ALA A 177 -10.28 13.42 -42.82
C ALA A 177 -11.26 12.41 -42.20
N SER A 178 -12.54 12.74 -42.39
CA SER A 178 -13.74 11.99 -42.02
C SER A 178 -13.77 10.56 -42.53
N VAL A 179 -14.06 9.62 -41.64
CA VAL A 179 -14.52 8.26 -41.95
C VAL A 179 -15.90 8.08 -41.28
N PRO A 180 -16.91 7.51 -41.96
CA PRO A 180 -18.30 7.51 -41.51
C PRO A 180 -18.57 6.61 -40.29
N GLU A 181 -19.45 7.10 -39.43
CA GLU A 181 -19.93 6.49 -38.19
C GLU A 181 -20.56 5.09 -38.41
N THR A 182 -19.96 4.07 -37.80
CA THR A 182 -20.68 2.83 -37.46
C THR A 182 -21.07 2.89 -35.99
N GLY A 183 -22.38 2.92 -35.74
CA GLY A 183 -22.98 3.10 -34.43
C GLY A 183 -22.59 2.03 -33.41
N TYR A 184 -21.98 2.48 -32.32
CA TYR A 184 -21.98 1.76 -31.06
C TYR A 184 -22.37 2.73 -29.94
N ARG A 185 -23.55 2.53 -29.37
CA ARG A 185 -24.07 3.33 -28.25
C ARG A 185 -23.89 2.48 -26.97
N PRO A 186 -22.94 2.80 -26.08
CA PRO A 186 -22.83 2.08 -24.82
C PRO A 186 -24.07 2.37 -23.95
N PRO A 187 -24.60 1.37 -23.21
CA PRO A 187 -25.74 1.57 -22.34
C PRO A 187 -25.38 2.50 -21.17
N ARG A 188 -26.25 3.50 -20.92
CA ARG A 188 -26.13 4.40 -19.76
C ARG A 188 -26.19 3.60 -18.46
N PRO A 189 -25.25 3.80 -17.51
CA PRO A 189 -25.41 3.35 -16.14
C PRO A 189 -26.61 4.05 -15.51
N LYS A 190 -27.54 3.27 -14.97
CA LYS A 190 -28.67 3.78 -14.16
C LYS A 190 -28.10 4.28 -12.82
N VAL A 191 -28.40 5.53 -12.49
CA VAL A 191 -28.13 6.12 -11.18
C VAL A 191 -29.10 5.50 -10.15
N PRO A 192 -28.64 4.92 -9.04
CA PRO A 192 -29.52 4.58 -7.93
C PRO A 192 -29.82 5.82 -7.08
N ALA A 193 -31.10 6.00 -6.76
CA ALA A 193 -31.66 7.08 -5.98
C ALA A 193 -31.13 7.14 -4.53
N SER A 194 -31.02 8.36 -4.01
CA SER A 194 -30.77 8.65 -2.60
C SER A 194 -31.92 8.15 -1.72
N PRO A 195 -31.66 7.50 -0.57
CA PRO A 195 -32.64 7.41 0.49
C PRO A 195 -32.52 8.60 1.44
N ALA A 196 -33.70 9.04 1.85
CA ALA A 196 -34.00 10.21 2.63
C ALA A 196 -33.49 10.14 4.09
N ASN A 197 -33.41 11.33 4.67
CA ASN A 197 -33.37 11.62 6.10
C ASN A 197 -34.37 10.77 6.88
N ASP A 198 -33.89 10.13 7.95
CA ASP A 198 -34.75 9.82 9.09
C ASP A 198 -34.00 10.10 10.39
N LYS A 199 -34.45 11.14 11.09
CA LYS A 199 -34.04 11.48 12.46
C LYS A 199 -34.69 10.45 13.38
N LYS A 200 -33.89 9.67 14.12
CA LYS A 200 -34.27 9.26 15.49
C LYS A 200 -33.09 8.74 16.30
N ASN A 201 -32.93 9.37 17.46
CA ASN A 201 -32.07 8.99 18.56
C ASN A 201 -32.22 7.51 18.92
N GLY A 202 -31.10 6.79 18.89
CA GLY A 202 -30.94 5.43 19.40
C GLY A 202 -29.58 5.34 20.06
N MET A 203 -29.56 5.60 21.37
CA MET A 203 -28.42 5.46 22.24
C MET A 203 -28.06 3.97 22.35
N GLY A 204 -27.09 3.54 21.58
CA GLY A 204 -26.39 2.26 21.71
C GLY A 204 -24.89 2.52 21.60
N PRO A 205 -24.02 1.74 22.25
CA PRO A 205 -22.57 1.94 22.19
C PRO A 205 -22.05 1.41 20.85
N GLY A 206 -22.45 2.08 19.77
CA GLY A 206 -21.91 1.87 18.44
C GLY A 206 -20.52 2.50 18.40
N TYR A 207 -19.49 1.69 18.59
CA TYR A 207 -18.12 2.02 18.22
C TYR A 207 -18.04 2.13 16.68
N GLY A 208 -18.65 3.18 16.12
CA GLY A 208 -18.16 3.72 14.86
C GLY A 208 -16.74 4.20 15.13
N ILE A 209 -15.77 3.79 14.31
CA ILE A 209 -14.43 4.36 14.41
C ILE A 209 -14.53 5.75 13.78
N GLU A 210 -15.00 6.74 14.53
CA GLU A 210 -14.85 8.13 14.11
C GLU A 210 -13.35 8.46 14.10
N THR A 211 -12.86 8.95 12.97
CA THR A 211 -11.44 9.29 12.76
C THR A 211 -11.30 10.75 12.36
N MET A 212 -10.11 11.30 12.60
CA MET A 212 -9.76 12.67 12.17
C MET A 212 -9.95 12.85 10.65
N THR A 213 -9.63 11.82 9.88
CA THR A 213 -9.80 11.81 8.42
C THR A 213 -11.26 12.00 8.00
N MET A 214 -12.21 11.43 8.74
CA MET A 214 -13.64 11.61 8.48
C MET A 214 -14.10 13.04 8.76
N ALA A 215 -13.63 13.66 9.86
CA ALA A 215 -13.89 15.07 10.12
C ALA A 215 -13.34 15.95 8.99
N GLN A 216 -12.09 15.74 8.58
CA GLN A 216 -11.45 16.51 7.50
C GLN A 216 -12.17 16.36 6.16
N LEU A 217 -12.70 15.18 5.87
CA LEU A 217 -13.49 14.94 4.67
C LEU A 217 -14.78 15.78 4.67
N TYR A 218 -15.50 15.82 5.80
CA TYR A 218 -16.71 16.63 5.94
C TYR A 218 -16.44 18.12 5.85
N ILE A 219 -15.32 18.61 6.40
CA ILE A 219 -14.90 20.01 6.23
C ILE A 219 -14.71 20.35 4.75
N ARG A 220 -14.04 19.49 3.97
CA ARG A 220 -13.83 19.71 2.53
C ARG A 220 -15.12 19.69 1.71
N GLN A 221 -16.14 19.02 2.21
CA GLN A 221 -17.46 18.95 1.56
C GLN A 221 -18.39 20.08 2.00
N GLY A 222 -17.96 20.99 2.88
CA GLY A 222 -18.80 22.05 3.46
C GLY A 222 -19.79 21.53 4.51
N LEU A 223 -19.69 20.27 4.93
CA LEU A 223 -20.59 19.67 5.93
C LEU A 223 -20.04 19.90 7.35
N TYR A 224 -19.96 21.17 7.75
CA TYR A 224 -19.24 21.56 8.97
C TYR A 224 -19.86 21.05 10.26
N GLU A 225 -21.20 20.98 10.36
CA GLU A 225 -21.89 20.42 11.53
C GLU A 225 -21.52 18.95 11.77
N ASN A 226 -21.47 18.15 10.70
CA ASN A 226 -21.10 16.74 10.75
C ASN A 226 -19.61 16.57 11.10
N ALA A 227 -18.75 17.45 10.58
CA ALA A 227 -17.34 17.48 10.96
C ALA A 227 -17.16 17.79 12.45
N LEU A 228 -17.93 18.74 12.99
CA LEU A 228 -17.85 19.16 14.37
C LEU A 228 -18.30 18.05 15.33
N ASP A 229 -19.37 17.32 15.03
CA ASP A 229 -19.84 16.19 15.85
C ASP A 229 -18.78 15.08 15.96
N ILE A 230 -18.08 14.79 14.86
CA ILE A 230 -16.95 13.85 14.85
C ILE A 230 -15.79 14.37 15.71
N LEU A 231 -15.41 15.64 15.55
CA LEU A 231 -14.30 16.22 16.31
C LEU A 231 -14.60 16.27 17.82
N ILE A 232 -15.83 16.54 18.23
CA ILE A 232 -16.25 16.49 19.64
C ILE A 232 -16.16 15.06 20.19
N LYS A 233 -16.57 14.05 19.43
CA LYS A 233 -16.43 12.64 19.81
C LYS A 233 -14.96 12.23 19.95
N LEU A 234 -14.10 12.72 19.06
CA LEU A 234 -12.65 12.51 19.14
C LEU A 234 -12.04 13.22 20.36
N GLN A 235 -12.44 14.46 20.65
CA GLN A 235 -11.95 15.20 21.81
C GLN A 235 -12.34 14.55 23.14
N LYS A 236 -13.52 13.93 23.21
CA LYS A 236 -13.93 13.13 24.38
C LYS A 236 -13.05 11.90 24.60
N ARG A 237 -12.50 11.31 23.52
CA ARG A 237 -11.58 10.16 23.57
C ARG A 237 -10.14 10.59 23.90
N ASP A 238 -9.71 11.73 23.38
CA ASP A 238 -8.39 12.32 23.64
C ASP A 238 -8.50 13.83 23.96
N PRO A 239 -8.74 14.19 25.24
CA PRO A 239 -8.96 15.58 25.64
C PRO A 239 -7.71 16.47 25.58
N LEU A 240 -6.51 15.87 25.59
CA LEU A 240 -5.25 16.61 25.63
C LEU A 240 -4.76 17.00 24.23
N SER A 241 -5.29 16.37 23.18
CA SER A 241 -4.93 16.65 21.80
C SER A 241 -5.13 18.12 21.43
N GLU A 242 -4.03 18.84 21.24
CA GLU A 242 -4.04 20.20 20.69
C GLU A 242 -4.51 20.19 19.24
N ARG A 243 -4.19 19.13 18.49
CA ARG A 243 -4.61 18.97 17.10
C ARG A 243 -6.13 18.95 16.94
N ILE A 244 -6.83 18.21 17.80
CA ILE A 244 -8.31 18.14 17.76
C ILE A 244 -8.91 19.49 18.16
N ARG A 245 -8.38 20.15 19.19
CA ARG A 245 -8.83 21.49 19.61
C ARG A 245 -8.70 22.53 18.51
N ASN A 246 -7.53 22.59 17.87
CA ASN A 246 -7.28 23.55 16.79
C ASN A 246 -8.22 23.33 15.59
N GLU A 247 -8.56 22.09 15.26
CA GLU A 247 -9.52 21.82 14.18
C GLU A 247 -10.97 22.11 14.57
N ILE A 248 -11.36 21.90 15.84
CA ILE A 248 -12.68 22.33 16.34
C ILE A 248 -12.83 23.84 16.17
N ASP A 249 -11.83 24.62 16.62
CA ASP A 249 -11.85 26.08 16.52
C ASP A 249 -11.90 26.55 15.06
N ARG A 250 -11.16 25.89 14.17
CA ARG A 250 -11.18 26.17 12.74
C ARG A 250 -12.57 25.93 12.13
N VAL A 251 -13.19 24.80 12.42
CA VAL A 251 -14.52 24.45 11.89
C VAL A 251 -15.59 25.40 12.43
N GLN A 252 -15.53 25.76 13.71
CA GLN A 252 -16.46 26.75 14.28
C GLN A 252 -16.31 28.15 13.66
N LYS A 253 -15.10 28.49 13.18
CA LYS A 253 -14.89 29.73 12.44
C LYS A 253 -15.53 29.65 11.04
N LEU A 254 -15.36 28.54 10.34
CA LEU A 254 -15.96 28.31 9.02
C LEU A 254 -17.49 28.34 9.07
N ILE A 255 -18.11 27.72 10.09
CA ILE A 255 -19.57 27.79 10.31
C ILE A 255 -20.03 29.25 10.46
N ARG A 256 -19.31 30.05 11.26
CA ARG A 256 -19.63 31.46 11.49
C ARG A 256 -19.39 32.36 10.27
N GLU A 257 -18.50 31.96 9.37
CA GLU A 257 -18.25 32.64 8.10
C GLU A 257 -19.35 32.30 7.08
N GLU A 258 -19.80 31.04 7.04
CA GLU A 258 -20.91 30.58 6.19
C GLU A 258 -22.27 31.16 6.63
N GLU A 259 -22.50 31.36 7.93
CA GLU A 259 -23.72 32.01 8.44
C GLU A 259 -23.79 33.53 8.18
N LYS A 260 -22.70 34.15 7.69
CA LYS A 260 -22.62 35.59 7.41
C LYS A 260 -22.73 35.95 5.92
N GLU A 261 -22.67 34.97 5.03
CA GLU A 261 -22.97 35.13 3.59
C GLU A 261 -24.46 34.93 3.30
#